data_AF-A0A7C7Q2J9-F1
#
_entry.id   AF-A0A7C7Q2J9-F1
#
_cell.length_a   1.000
_cell.length_b   1.000
_cell.length_c   1.000
_cell.angle_alpha   90.00
_cell.angle_beta   90.00
_cell.angle_gamma   90.00
#
_symmetry.space_group_name_H-M   'P 1'
#
loop_
_entity.id
_entity.type
_entity.pdbx_description
1 polymer ?
#
loop_
_entity_poly.entity_id
_entity_poly.type
_entity_poly.pdbx_seq_one_letter_code
_entity_poly.pdbx_strand_id
1 'polypeptide(L)'
;MNELQKALTAMVKAYIEEYWEEGAFERTYLQARTGSVPAEYVDFKDEFYDVVYDELHALFRAIADMVEKEAGMEFVSVAVEVNCEDASRVVLYGHYKGQRDVLLLVVWQKAWCLWWNSPEEMGCDLENWYHQALRAARRAKTRYAFAAAEEDVVLTAHRSG
;
A
#
# COMPACT_ATOMS: atom_id res chain seq x y z
N MET A 1 -8.01 -17.52 -8.85
CA MET A 1 -7.98 -16.05 -8.71
C MET A 1 -8.87 -15.34 -9.71
N ASN A 2 -9.53 -14.25 -9.31
CA ASN A 2 -10.23 -13.33 -10.22
C ASN A 2 -9.24 -12.36 -10.93
N GLU A 3 -9.73 -11.53 -11.86
CA GLU A 3 -8.86 -10.62 -12.65
C GLU A 3 -8.17 -9.54 -11.81
N LEU A 4 -8.83 -9.02 -10.77
CA LEU A 4 -8.24 -8.04 -9.87
C LEU A 4 -7.10 -8.66 -9.05
N GLN A 5 -7.33 -9.85 -8.50
CA GLN A 5 -6.32 -10.61 -7.77
C GLN A 5 -5.09 -10.89 -8.65
N LYS A 6 -5.30 -11.32 -9.91
CA LYS A 6 -4.20 -11.53 -10.87
C LYS A 6 -3.42 -10.24 -11.13
N ALA A 7 -4.11 -9.12 -11.36
CA ALA A 7 -3.47 -7.84 -11.63
C ALA A 7 -2.63 -7.36 -10.44
N LEU A 8 -3.18 -7.41 -9.22
CA LEU A 8 -2.48 -7.02 -7.99
C LEU A 8 -1.25 -7.90 -7.77
N THR A 9 -1.40 -9.23 -7.83
CA THR A 9 -0.27 -10.16 -7.66
C THR A 9 0.81 -9.94 -8.72
N ALA A 10 0.43 -9.71 -9.99
CA ALA A 10 1.39 -9.43 -11.06
C ALA A 10 2.14 -8.10 -10.84
N MET A 11 1.48 -7.06 -10.34
CA MET A 11 2.13 -5.78 -10.01
C MET A 11 3.10 -5.94 -8.84
N VAL A 12 2.73 -6.65 -7.78
CA VAL A 12 3.65 -6.92 -6.66
C VAL A 12 4.87 -7.69 -7.14
N LYS A 13 4.66 -8.72 -7.97
CA LYS A 13 5.75 -9.47 -8.59
C LYS A 13 6.69 -8.56 -9.38
N ALA A 14 6.13 -7.72 -10.27
CA ALA A 14 6.94 -6.80 -11.06
C ALA A 14 7.76 -5.84 -10.17
N TYR A 15 7.16 -5.27 -9.12
CA TYR A 15 7.87 -4.36 -8.23
C TYR A 15 8.99 -5.05 -7.46
N ILE A 16 8.73 -6.19 -6.83
CA ILE A 16 9.77 -6.86 -6.03
C ILE A 16 10.92 -7.38 -6.91
N GLU A 17 10.63 -7.84 -8.12
CA GLU A 17 11.66 -8.30 -9.07
C GLU A 17 12.43 -7.14 -9.72
N GLU A 18 11.85 -5.94 -9.80
CA GLU A 18 12.56 -4.72 -10.19
C GLU A 18 13.56 -4.28 -9.11
N TYR A 19 13.19 -4.39 -7.83
CA TYR A 19 14.07 -4.02 -6.72
C TYR A 19 15.23 -5.01 -6.55
N TRP A 20 14.96 -6.31 -6.64
CA TRP A 20 15.94 -7.34 -6.30
C TRP A 20 16.42 -8.10 -7.53
N GLU A 21 15.60 -8.99 -8.08
CA GLU A 21 15.87 -9.75 -9.31
C GLU A 21 14.71 -10.69 -9.67
N GLU A 22 14.78 -11.31 -10.84
CA GLU A 22 13.84 -12.36 -11.27
C GLU A 22 13.77 -13.53 -10.27
N GLY A 23 12.54 -13.94 -9.95
CA GLY A 23 12.24 -15.01 -9.00
C GLY A 23 12.31 -14.58 -7.53
N ALA A 24 12.63 -13.32 -7.22
CA ALA A 24 12.59 -12.80 -5.87
C ALA A 24 11.18 -12.89 -5.28
N PHE A 25 10.14 -12.68 -6.08
CA PHE A 25 8.74 -12.76 -5.65
C PHE A 25 8.39 -14.11 -4.99
N GLU A 26 8.66 -15.22 -5.68
CA GLU A 26 8.36 -16.55 -5.17
C GLU A 26 9.20 -16.88 -3.94
N ARG A 27 10.47 -16.44 -3.91
CA ARG A 27 11.34 -16.62 -2.75
C ARG A 27 10.78 -15.85 -1.56
N THR A 28 10.50 -14.56 -1.70
CA THR A 28 10.06 -13.70 -0.60
C THR A 28 8.67 -14.10 -0.06
N TYR A 29 7.69 -14.33 -0.93
CA TYR A 29 6.29 -14.39 -0.50
C TYR A 29 5.63 -15.77 -0.53
N LEU A 30 6.14 -16.74 -1.30
CA LEU A 30 5.44 -18.01 -1.56
C LEU A 30 6.15 -19.24 -0.99
N GLN A 31 7.05 -19.05 -0.02
CA GLN A 31 7.73 -20.12 0.68
C GLN A 31 7.56 -19.94 2.19
N ALA A 32 7.04 -20.97 2.86
CA ALA A 32 6.88 -20.97 4.32
C ALA A 32 8.25 -20.88 5.02
N ARG A 33 8.45 -19.84 5.84
CA ARG A 33 9.76 -19.53 6.43
C ARG A 33 9.65 -19.00 7.86
N THR A 34 10.71 -19.20 8.64
CA THR A 34 10.94 -18.57 9.95
C THR A 34 11.57 -17.16 9.83
N GLY A 35 11.26 -16.42 8.75
CA GLY A 35 11.75 -15.06 8.42
C GLY A 35 11.37 -14.65 6.99
N SER A 36 11.16 -13.37 6.71
CA SER A 36 10.69 -12.81 5.42
C SER A 36 11.85 -12.66 4.45
N VAL A 37 12.97 -12.13 4.96
CA VAL A 37 14.14 -11.87 4.15
C VAL A 37 14.95 -13.16 3.94
N PRO A 38 15.15 -13.62 2.70
CA PRO A 38 16.08 -14.70 2.39
C PRO A 38 17.46 -14.36 2.98
N ALA A 39 18.11 -15.30 3.69
CA ALA A 39 19.39 -15.06 4.39
C ALA A 39 20.52 -14.55 3.46
N GLU A 40 20.40 -14.79 2.16
CA GLU A 40 21.27 -14.27 1.10
C GLU A 40 21.15 -12.75 0.86
N TYR A 41 20.09 -12.10 1.33
CA TYR A 41 19.87 -10.64 1.24
C TYR A 41 20.09 -9.91 2.58
N VAL A 42 20.58 -10.60 3.63
CA VAL A 42 20.84 -9.97 4.94
C VAL A 42 22.30 -10.10 5.31
N ASP A 43 23.11 -9.07 5.03
CA ASP A 43 24.27 -8.80 5.87
C ASP A 43 23.80 -8.03 7.13
N PHE A 44 24.35 -8.37 8.29
CA PHE A 44 23.73 -8.14 9.60
C PHE A 44 23.24 -6.70 9.89
N LYS A 45 22.01 -6.64 10.44
CA LYS A 45 21.30 -5.55 11.17
C LYS A 45 20.98 -4.25 10.45
N ASP A 46 21.93 -3.60 9.78
CA ASP A 46 21.65 -2.28 9.19
C ASP A 46 20.85 -2.41 7.90
N GLU A 47 21.09 -3.46 7.10
CA GLU A 47 20.36 -3.72 5.86
C GLU A 47 19.01 -4.42 6.11
N PHE A 48 18.82 -5.08 7.25
CA PHE A 48 17.59 -5.84 7.53
C PHE A 48 16.33 -4.94 7.54
N TYR A 49 16.42 -3.76 8.14
CA TYR A 49 15.29 -2.82 8.18
C TYR A 49 14.94 -2.29 6.80
N ASP A 50 15.96 -2.00 5.99
CA ASP A 50 15.79 -1.52 4.61
C ASP A 50 15.16 -2.61 3.74
N VAL A 51 15.59 -3.86 3.91
CA VAL A 51 15.02 -4.98 3.16
C VAL A 51 13.56 -5.23 3.52
N VAL A 52 13.19 -5.21 4.82
CA VAL A 52 11.78 -5.31 5.25
C VAL A 52 10.97 -4.10 4.78
N TYR A 53 11.58 -2.91 4.75
CA TYR A 53 10.96 -1.71 4.21
C TYR A 53 10.64 -1.91 2.72
N ASP A 54 11.60 -2.37 1.92
CA ASP A 54 11.45 -2.58 0.49
C ASP A 54 10.40 -3.66 0.16
N GLU A 55 10.39 -4.76 0.91
CA GLU A 55 9.35 -5.80 0.81
C GLU A 55 7.95 -5.20 0.97
N LEU A 56 7.71 -4.55 2.12
CA LEU A 56 6.41 -3.96 2.43
C LEU A 56 6.07 -2.82 1.46
N HIS A 57 7.05 -2.01 1.09
CA HIS A 57 6.84 -0.92 0.14
C HIS A 57 6.40 -1.47 -1.22
N ALA A 58 7.11 -2.45 -1.79
CA ALA A 58 6.75 -3.08 -3.07
C ALA A 58 5.35 -3.71 -3.04
N LEU A 59 5.01 -4.39 -1.94
CA LEU A 59 3.68 -4.99 -1.74
C LEU A 59 2.56 -3.95 -1.77
N PHE A 60 2.71 -2.89 -0.98
CA PHE A 60 1.67 -1.87 -0.84
C PHE A 60 1.68 -0.82 -1.96
N ARG A 61 2.78 -0.70 -2.72
CA ARG A 61 2.86 0.14 -3.91
C ARG A 61 1.87 -0.29 -4.99
N ALA A 62 1.72 -1.60 -5.21
CA ALA A 62 0.72 -2.14 -6.13
C ALA A 62 -0.70 -1.67 -5.80
N ILE A 63 -1.05 -1.68 -4.51
CA ILE A 63 -2.36 -1.20 -4.06
C ILE A 63 -2.47 0.32 -4.24
N ALA A 64 -1.43 1.07 -3.85
CA ALA A 64 -1.40 2.52 -3.96
C ALA A 64 -1.65 2.99 -5.40
N ASP A 65 -0.92 2.44 -6.38
CA ASP A 65 -1.03 2.82 -7.79
C ASP A 65 -2.42 2.49 -8.37
N MET A 66 -2.97 1.33 -8.04
CA MET A 66 -4.32 0.98 -8.47
C MET A 66 -5.38 1.90 -7.85
N VAL A 67 -5.27 2.22 -6.56
CA VAL A 67 -6.21 3.14 -5.89
C VAL A 67 -6.08 4.56 -6.45
N GLU A 68 -4.86 5.03 -6.70
CA GLU A 68 -4.59 6.35 -7.29
C GLU A 68 -5.35 6.51 -8.61
N LYS A 69 -5.16 5.53 -9.51
CA LYS A 69 -5.80 5.50 -10.82
C LYS A 69 -7.33 5.40 -10.72
N GLU A 70 -7.85 4.49 -9.89
CA GLU A 70 -9.27 4.17 -9.84
C GLU A 70 -10.11 5.20 -9.05
N ALA A 71 -9.53 5.87 -8.06
CA ALA A 71 -10.19 6.95 -7.34
C ALA A 71 -9.96 8.32 -8.01
N GLY A 72 -8.99 8.43 -8.92
CA GLY A 72 -8.54 9.69 -9.50
C GLY A 72 -7.99 10.62 -8.42
N MET A 73 -7.13 10.08 -7.55
CA MET A 73 -6.32 10.86 -6.61
C MET A 73 -5.16 11.51 -7.38
N GLU A 74 -4.59 12.59 -6.86
CA GLU A 74 -3.39 13.20 -7.45
C GLU A 74 -2.17 12.32 -7.22
N PHE A 75 -2.10 11.71 -6.04
CA PHE A 75 -1.06 10.77 -5.66
C PHE A 75 -1.52 9.90 -4.48
N VAL A 76 -1.08 8.64 -4.40
CA VAL A 76 -1.19 7.81 -3.19
C VAL A 76 0.20 7.41 -2.71
N SER A 77 0.60 7.93 -1.54
CA SER A 77 1.92 7.63 -0.95
C SER A 77 1.86 6.42 -0.01
N VAL A 78 2.87 5.56 -0.07
CA VAL A 78 3.11 4.47 0.88
C VAL A 78 4.11 4.96 1.93
N ALA A 79 3.78 4.83 3.21
CA ALA A 79 4.70 5.06 4.31
C ALA A 79 4.84 3.77 5.13
N VAL A 80 6.07 3.29 5.32
CA VAL A 80 6.38 2.08 6.09
C VAL A 80 7.18 2.46 7.32
N GLU A 81 6.70 2.05 8.49
CA GLU A 81 7.39 2.14 9.77
C GLU A 81 7.78 0.70 10.16
N VAL A 82 9.06 0.34 10.00
CA VAL A 82 9.55 -0.99 10.37
C VAL A 82 9.89 -1.00 11.86
N ASN A 83 9.31 -1.93 12.62
CA ASN A 83 9.64 -2.13 14.03
C ASN A 83 9.78 -3.62 14.32
N CYS A 84 11.01 -4.05 14.58
CA CYS A 84 11.37 -5.45 14.82
C CYS A 84 11.14 -5.93 16.26
N GLU A 85 10.86 -5.02 17.18
CA GLU A 85 10.60 -5.36 18.59
C GLU A 85 9.09 -5.45 18.89
N ASP A 86 8.26 -4.78 18.09
CA ASP A 86 6.80 -4.76 18.24
C ASP A 86 6.11 -5.04 16.89
N ALA A 87 5.36 -4.08 16.35
CA ALA A 87 4.61 -4.21 15.12
C ALA A 87 5.06 -3.16 14.11
N SER A 88 5.37 -3.63 12.90
CA SER A 88 5.56 -2.73 11.76
C SER A 88 4.21 -2.17 11.32
N ARG A 89 4.23 -0.99 10.72
CA ARG A 89 3.02 -0.32 10.23
C ARG A 89 3.22 0.09 8.78
N VAL A 90 2.18 -0.09 7.98
CA VAL A 90 2.10 0.48 6.63
C VAL A 90 0.89 1.39 6.55
N VAL A 91 1.10 2.61 6.08
CA VAL A 91 0.06 3.61 5.89
C VAL A 91 0.00 4.03 4.44
N LEU A 92 -1.18 3.96 3.84
CA LEU A 92 -1.46 4.59 2.55
C LEU A 92 -2.09 5.96 2.78
N TYR A 93 -1.47 7.02 2.26
CA TYR A 93 -2.06 8.35 2.26
C TYR A 93 -2.50 8.75 0.86
N GLY A 94 -3.75 9.16 0.72
CA GLY A 94 -4.29 9.75 -0.50
C GLY A 94 -4.13 11.26 -0.48
N HIS A 95 -3.65 11.82 -1.58
CA HIS A 95 -3.50 13.26 -1.78
C HIS A 95 -4.47 13.73 -2.86
N TYR A 96 -5.25 14.76 -2.52
CA TYR A 96 -6.24 15.34 -3.44
C TYR A 96 -6.46 16.82 -3.14
N LYS A 97 -6.23 17.70 -4.12
CA LYS A 97 -6.41 19.16 -3.99
C LYS A 97 -5.68 19.75 -2.79
N GLY A 98 -4.43 19.30 -2.56
CA GLY A 98 -3.60 19.75 -1.44
C GLY A 98 -4.04 19.24 -0.06
N GLN A 99 -5.02 18.35 0.00
CA GLN A 99 -5.43 17.67 1.24
C GLN A 99 -4.86 16.25 1.29
N ARG A 100 -4.60 15.75 2.50
CA ARG A 100 -4.05 14.42 2.74
C ARG A 100 -4.93 13.63 3.70
N ASP A 101 -5.31 12.42 3.31
CA ASP A 101 -6.11 11.49 4.11
C ASP A 101 -5.45 10.12 4.26
N VAL A 102 -5.69 9.45 5.39
CA VAL A 102 -5.32 8.05 5.58
C VAL A 102 -6.35 7.16 4.86
N LEU A 103 -5.88 6.35 3.91
CA LEU A 103 -6.71 5.42 3.14
C LEU A 103 -6.69 4.00 3.73
N LEU A 104 -5.53 3.59 4.24
CA LEU A 104 -5.31 2.27 4.81
C LEU A 104 -4.24 2.36 5.89
N LEU A 105 -4.44 1.63 6.99
CA LEU A 105 -3.45 1.37 8.01
C LEU A 105 -3.41 -0.15 8.22
N VAL A 106 -2.27 -0.75 7.94
CA VAL A 106 -2.00 -2.16 8.26
C VAL A 106 -0.95 -2.19 9.37
N VAL A 107 -1.28 -2.86 10.46
CA VAL A 107 -0.35 -3.08 11.58
C VAL A 107 -0.04 -4.57 11.61
N TRP A 108 1.24 -4.91 11.55
CA TRP A 108 1.68 -6.29 11.41
C TRP A 108 2.75 -6.64 12.45
N GLN A 109 2.41 -7.55 13.35
CA GLN A 109 3.37 -8.13 14.30
C GLN A 109 4.25 -9.13 13.55
N LYS A 110 5.57 -8.99 13.66
CA LYS A 110 6.51 -9.82 12.90
C LYS A 110 6.29 -9.72 11.39
N ALA A 111 6.21 -8.50 10.87
CA ALA A 111 6.10 -8.25 9.42
C ALA A 111 7.25 -8.93 8.64
N TRP A 112 8.40 -9.09 9.29
CA TRP A 112 9.53 -9.87 8.80
C TRP A 112 9.31 -11.39 8.83
N CYS A 113 8.09 -11.88 8.90
CA CYS A 113 7.70 -13.29 8.74
C CYS A 113 6.52 -13.39 7.76
N LEU A 114 6.33 -12.39 6.89
CA LEU A 114 5.22 -12.35 5.93
C LEU A 114 5.45 -13.34 4.78
N TRP A 115 4.51 -14.26 4.61
CA TRP A 115 4.43 -15.19 3.47
C TRP A 115 3.00 -15.70 3.31
N TRP A 116 2.69 -16.29 2.15
CA TRP A 116 1.41 -16.91 1.82
C TRP A 116 1.59 -18.34 1.34
N ASN A 117 0.61 -19.20 1.59
CA ASN A 117 0.65 -20.60 1.14
C ASN A 117 0.44 -20.73 -0.36
N SER A 118 -0.20 -19.75 -0.99
CA SER A 118 -0.42 -19.73 -2.43
C SER A 118 -0.63 -18.32 -3.00
N PRO A 119 -0.46 -18.13 -4.32
CA PRO A 119 -0.81 -16.89 -4.99
C PRO A 119 -2.28 -16.48 -4.79
N GLU A 120 -3.19 -17.45 -4.66
CA GLU A 120 -4.61 -17.19 -4.43
C GLU A 120 -4.86 -16.56 -3.06
N GLU A 121 -4.18 -17.04 -2.02
CA GLU A 121 -4.27 -16.49 -0.67
C GLU A 121 -3.77 -15.05 -0.65
N MET A 122 -2.58 -14.82 -1.23
CA MET A 122 -2.02 -13.48 -1.40
C MET A 122 -2.96 -12.56 -2.18
N GLY A 123 -3.51 -13.04 -3.29
CA GLY A 123 -4.45 -12.29 -4.12
C GLY A 123 -5.68 -11.85 -3.35
N CYS A 124 -6.24 -12.72 -2.48
CA CYS A 124 -7.40 -12.38 -1.65
C CYS A 124 -7.08 -11.28 -0.63
N ASP A 125 -5.93 -11.34 0.03
CA ASP A 125 -5.51 -10.30 0.98
C ASP A 125 -5.25 -8.96 0.29
N LEU A 126 -4.56 -8.98 -0.86
CA LEU A 126 -4.33 -7.80 -1.69
C LEU A 126 -5.65 -7.15 -2.14
N GLU A 127 -6.59 -7.96 -2.62
CA GLU A 127 -7.92 -7.49 -3.03
C GLU A 127 -8.68 -6.85 -1.86
N ASN A 128 -8.62 -7.47 -0.68
CA ASN A 128 -9.26 -6.95 0.54
C ASN A 128 -8.69 -5.59 0.94
N TRP A 129 -7.36 -5.43 0.96
CA TRP A 129 -6.72 -4.15 1.26
C TRP A 129 -7.00 -3.09 0.20
N TYR A 130 -6.95 -3.47 -1.08
CA TYR A 130 -7.32 -2.59 -2.19
C TYR A 130 -8.74 -2.06 -2.04
N HIS A 131 -9.72 -2.91 -1.76
CA HIS A 131 -11.11 -2.47 -1.59
C HIS A 131 -11.32 -1.57 -0.37
N GLN A 132 -10.60 -1.82 0.73
CA GLN A 132 -10.61 -0.95 1.90
C GLN A 132 -10.07 0.44 1.56
N ALA A 133 -8.88 0.50 0.94
CA ALA A 133 -8.23 1.74 0.53
C ALA A 133 -9.07 2.51 -0.49
N LEU A 134 -9.61 1.84 -1.52
CA LEU A 134 -10.47 2.44 -2.54
C LEU A 134 -11.75 3.01 -1.94
N ARG A 135 -12.37 2.32 -0.98
CA ARG A 135 -13.56 2.81 -0.29
C ARG A 135 -13.26 4.08 0.51
N ALA A 136 -12.13 4.11 1.21
CA ALA A 136 -11.67 5.29 1.93
C ALA A 136 -11.37 6.46 0.97
N ALA A 137 -10.69 6.18 -0.14
CA ALA A 137 -10.35 7.16 -1.16
C ALA A 137 -11.59 7.84 -1.76
N ARG A 138 -12.61 7.04 -2.12
CA ARG A 138 -13.88 7.57 -2.63
C ARG A 138 -14.60 8.44 -1.60
N ARG A 139 -14.57 8.09 -0.31
CA ARG A 139 -15.14 8.91 0.76
C ARG A 139 -14.40 10.23 0.94
N ALA A 140 -13.07 10.19 0.94
CA ALA A 140 -12.21 11.38 1.01
C ALA A 140 -12.55 12.37 -0.12
N LYS A 141 -12.56 11.88 -1.37
CA LYS A 141 -12.91 12.69 -2.55
C LYS A 141 -14.30 13.33 -2.43
N THR A 142 -15.30 12.56 -2.01
CA THR A 142 -16.65 13.08 -1.79
C THR A 142 -16.67 14.18 -0.74
N ARG A 143 -16.01 13.97 0.40
CA ARG A 143 -15.89 14.98 1.47
C ARG A 143 -15.27 16.27 0.96
N TYR A 144 -14.20 16.18 0.18
CA TYR A 144 -13.52 17.36 -0.37
C TYR A 144 -14.30 18.05 -1.49
N ALA A 145 -15.09 17.31 -2.27
CA ALA A 145 -15.99 17.90 -3.25
C ALA A 145 -17.06 18.76 -2.56
N PHE A 146 -17.62 18.29 -1.44
CA PHE A 146 -18.57 19.07 -0.65
C PHE A 146 -17.91 20.25 0.07
N ALA A 147 -16.73 20.08 0.66
CA ALA A 147 -16.02 21.19 1.31
C ALA A 147 -15.68 22.32 0.33
N ALA A 148 -15.22 21.97 -0.89
CA ALA A 148 -14.97 22.96 -1.94
C ALA A 148 -16.27 23.66 -2.39
N ALA A 149 -17.37 22.94 -2.51
CA ALA A 149 -18.67 23.53 -2.85
C ALA A 149 -19.18 24.47 -1.74
N GLU A 150 -18.96 24.15 -0.47
CA GLU A 150 -19.31 25.04 0.65
C GLU A 150 -18.45 26.30 0.64
N GLU A 151 -17.12 26.19 0.45
CA GLU A 151 -16.25 27.37 0.30
C GLU A 151 -16.65 28.25 -0.89
N ASP A 152 -16.97 27.65 -2.04
CA ASP A 152 -17.42 28.39 -3.23
C ASP A 152 -18.78 29.08 -3.00
N VAL A 153 -19.71 28.45 -2.29
CA VAL A 153 -21.00 29.06 -1.89
C VAL A 153 -20.78 30.22 -0.92
N VAL A 154 -19.88 30.08 0.06
CA VAL A 154 -19.56 31.14 1.01
C VAL A 154 -18.87 32.31 0.31
N LEU A 155 -17.92 32.05 -0.58
CA LEU A 155 -17.22 33.08 -1.36
C LEU A 155 -18.14 33.81 -2.34
N THR A 156 -19.11 33.13 -2.95
CA THR A 156 -20.12 33.77 -3.81
C THR A 156 -21.11 34.60 -3.00
N ALA A 157 -21.54 34.14 -1.82
CA ALA A 157 -22.43 34.89 -0.94
C ALA A 157 -21.78 36.19 -0.42
N HIS A 158 -20.50 36.18 -0.06
CA HIS A 158 -19.80 37.34 0.49
C HIS A 158 -19.47 38.45 -0.55
N ARG A 159 -19.51 38.16 -1.85
CA ARG A 159 -19.23 39.16 -2.91
C ARG A 159 -20.44 40.00 -3.33
N SER A 160 -21.55 39.90 -2.61
CA SER A 160 -22.83 40.54 -2.95
C SER A 160 -23.06 41.91 -2.27
N GLY A 161 -22.01 42.60 -1.81
CA GLY A 161 -22.11 43.87 -1.06
C GLY A 161 -21.21 44.96 -1.63
#